data_AF-A0A0D8IEE5-F1
#
_entry.id   AF-A0A0D8IEE5-F1
#
_cell.length_a   1.000
_cell.length_b   1.000
_cell.length_c   1.000
_cell.angle_alpha   90.00
_cell.angle_beta   90.00
_cell.angle_gamma   90.00
#
_symmetry.space_group_name_H-M   'P 1'
#
loop_
_entity.id
_entity.type
_entity.pdbx_description
1 polymer ?
#
loop_
_entity_poly.entity_id
_entity_poly.type
_entity_poly.pdbx_seq_one_letter_code
_entity_poly.pdbx_strand_id
1 'polypeptide(L)' 'MMHTPYPGIYPIPFMPMYVMLAHAYVPYQTYMNAYPLTEALMKGTLFPELYQPYVKRWEGKK' A
#
# COMPACT_ATOMS: atom_id res chain seq x y z
N MET A 1 8.12 24.47 -0.58
CA MET A 1 7.71 23.21 -1.24
C MET A 1 8.52 22.10 -0.58
N MET A 2 7.91 21.25 0.25
CA MET A 2 8.61 20.22 1.01
C MET A 2 8.77 18.98 0.13
N HIS A 3 9.99 18.73 -0.32
CA HIS A 3 10.35 17.49 -1.00
C HIS A 3 10.32 16.38 0.06
N THR A 4 9.38 15.44 -0.04
CA THR A 4 9.44 14.23 0.77
C THR A 4 10.67 13.44 0.32
N PRO A 5 11.53 12.95 1.24
CA PRO A 5 12.75 12.23 0.87
C PRO A 5 12.50 10.89 0.16
N TYR A 6 11.23 10.46 0.07
CA TYR A 6 10.80 9.22 -0.58
C TYR A 6 9.70 9.52 -1.61
N PRO A 7 10.06 9.82 -2.87
CA PRO A 7 9.09 9.99 -3.96
C PRO A 7 8.45 8.63 -4.27
N GLY A 8 7.29 8.36 -3.70
CA GLY A 8 6.53 7.13 -3.98
C GLY A 8 5.69 6.61 -2.81
N ILE A 9 5.97 7.06 -1.58
CA ILE A 9 5.11 6.77 -0.44
C ILE A 9 4.13 7.94 -0.33
N TYR A 10 2.94 7.78 -0.90
CA TYR A 10 1.80 8.67 -0.60
C TYR A 10 1.77 8.94 0.91
N PRO A 11 1.62 10.19 1.38
CA PRO A 11 1.67 10.48 2.80
C PRO A 11 0.51 9.77 3.49
N ILE A 12 0.80 8.61 4.07
CA ILE A 12 -0.14 7.94 4.94
C ILE A 12 -0.21 8.83 6.19
N PRO A 13 -1.39 9.34 6.58
CA PRO A 13 -1.50 10.52 7.46
C PRO A 13 -0.80 10.45 8.83
N PHE A 14 -0.36 9.28 9.29
CA PHE A 14 0.33 9.06 10.57
C PHE A 14 1.76 8.51 10.41
N MET A 15 2.32 8.42 9.20
CA MET A 15 3.72 8.01 9.04
C MET A 15 4.65 9.13 9.55
N PRO A 16 5.61 8.85 10.43
CA PRO A 16 6.55 9.88 10.90
C PRO A 16 7.44 10.36 9.76
N MET A 17 7.86 11.63 9.82
CA MET A 17 8.79 12.22 8.86
C MET A 17 10.12 11.46 8.78
N TYR A 18 10.53 10.85 9.89
CA TYR A 18 11.72 10.00 9.99
C TYR A 18 11.29 8.61 10.46
N VAL A 19 11.30 7.65 9.53
CA VAL A 19 10.97 6.26 9.84
C VAL A 19 12.14 5.59 10.55
N MET A 20 11.84 4.83 11.60
CA MET A 20 12.81 4.03 12.33
C MET A 20 12.83 2.61 11.78
N LEU A 21 14.03 2.04 11.65
CA LEU A 21 14.17 0.64 11.27
C LEU A 21 13.57 -0.28 12.33
N ALA A 22 13.11 -1.45 11.89
CA ALA A 22 12.47 -2.47 12.73
C ALA A 22 11.24 -1.98 13.53
N HIS A 23 10.63 -0.86 13.15
CA HIS A 23 9.36 -0.40 13.70
C HIS A 23 8.21 -0.74 12.76
N ALA A 24 7.14 -1.28 13.32
CA ALA A 24 5.90 -1.50 12.58
C ALA A 24 5.09 -0.19 12.56
N TYR A 25 4.88 0.34 11.36
CA TYR A 25 3.98 1.47 11.14
C TYR A 25 2.67 0.95 10.56
N VAL A 26 1.64 0.86 11.40
CA VAL A 26 0.34 0.30 11.00
C VAL A 26 -0.64 1.45 10.75
N PRO A 27 -1.20 1.57 9.54
CA PRO A 27 -2.28 2.50 9.29
C PRO A 27 -3.56 2.24 10.05
N TYR A 28 -4.24 3.33 10.41
CA TYR A 28 -5.66 3.25 10.71
C TYR A 28 -6.38 2.71 9.48
N GLN A 29 -7.01 1.55 9.65
CA GLN A 29 -7.82 0.91 8.63
C GLN A 29 -9.28 1.07 9.03
N THR A 30 -10.07 1.68 8.15
CA THR A 30 -11.52 1.71 8.27
C THR A 30 -12.09 0.58 7.44
N TYR A 31 -12.84 -0.32 8.08
CA TYR A 31 -13.57 -1.35 7.35
C TYR A 31 -14.66 -0.70 6.49
N MET A 32 -14.48 -0.71 5.17
CA MET A 32 -15.46 -0.17 4.23
C MET A 32 -16.31 -1.30 3.63
N ASN A 33 -15.65 -2.21 2.92
CA ASN A 33 -16.28 -3.28 2.17
C ASN A 33 -15.40 -4.54 2.23
N ALA A 34 -16.00 -5.69 1.93
CA ALA A 34 -15.28 -6.95 1.81
C ALA A 34 -15.57 -7.60 0.45
N TYR A 35 -14.54 -8.18 -0.15
CA TYR A 35 -14.72 -9.10 -1.28
C TYR A 35 -15.44 -10.38 -0.85
N PRO A 36 -16.17 -11.05 -1.75
CA PRO A 36 -16.53 -12.44 -1.58
C PRO A 36 -15.28 -13.31 -1.34
N LEU A 37 -15.38 -14.35 -0.52
CA LEU A 37 -14.22 -15.15 -0.09
C LEU A 37 -13.40 -15.72 -1.25
N THR A 38 -14.05 -16.20 -2.31
CA THR A 38 -13.37 -16.73 -3.50
C THR A 38 -12.49 -15.67 -4.17
N GLU A 39 -12.98 -14.43 -4.26
CA GLU A 39 -12.23 -13.31 -4.85
C GLU A 39 -11.12 -12.85 -3.89
N ALA A 40 -11.40 -12.78 -2.59
CA ALA A 40 -10.43 -12.42 -1.58
C ALA A 40 -9.20 -13.35 -1.58
N LEU A 41 -9.45 -14.67 -1.69
CA LEU A 41 -8.40 -15.68 -1.81
C LEU A 41 -7.52 -15.46 -3.04
N MET A 42 -8.12 -15.07 -4.17
CA MET A 42 -7.37 -14.82 -5.40
C MET A 42 -6.57 -13.53 -5.36
N LYS A 43 -7.09 -12.50 -4.69
CA LYS A 43 -6.43 -11.20 -4.55
C LYS A 43 -5.40 -11.16 -3.41
N GLY A 44 -5.45 -12.11 -2.48
CA GLY A 44 -4.60 -12.12 -1.29
C GLY A 44 -5.00 -11.08 -0.23
N THR A 45 -6.20 -10.52 -0.34
CA THR A 45 -6.76 -9.55 0.63
C THR A 45 -8.28 -9.63 0.65
N LEU A 46 -8.89 -9.54 1.83
CA LEU A 46 -10.34 -9.40 1.99
C LEU A 46 -10.83 -8.00 1.63
N PHE A 47 -9.96 -7.00 1.81
CA PHE A 47 -10.31 -5.59 1.76
C PHE A 47 -9.92 -4.99 0.40
N PRO A 48 -10.88 -4.49 -0.40
CA PRO A 48 -10.62 -3.86 -1.70
C PRO A 48 -9.60 -2.72 -1.65
N GLU A 49 -9.62 -1.91 -0.60
CA GLU A 49 -8.71 -0.79 -0.37
C GLU A 49 -7.24 -1.21 -0.18
N LEU A 50 -6.98 -2.47 0.14
CA LEU A 50 -5.63 -3.02 0.28
C LEU A 50 -5.15 -3.77 -0.99
N TYR A 51 -5.99 -3.88 -2.02
CA TYR A 51 -5.62 -4.61 -3.24
C TYR A 51 -4.64 -3.80 -4.10
N GLN A 52 -3.36 -4.15 -4.01
CA GLN A 52 -2.27 -3.52 -4.76
C GLN A 52 -1.52 -4.55 -5.63
N PRO A 53 -2.01 -4.86 -6.84
CA PRO A 53 -1.34 -5.81 -7.72
C PRO A 53 0.01 -5.25 -8.21
N TYR A 54 1.01 -6.13 -8.34
CA TYR A 54 2.28 -5.75 -8.94
C TYR A 54 2.06 -5.32 -10.39
N VAL A 55 2.42 -4.09 -10.70
CA VAL A 55 2.48 -3.61 -12.08
C VAL A 55 3.57 -4.43 -12.80
N LYS A 56 3.28 -4.95 -13.99
CA LYS A 56 4.32 -5.63 -14.78
C LYS A 56 5.51 -4.69 -14.91
N ARG A 57 6.69 -5.21 -14.55
CA ARG A 57 7.96 -4.53 -14.70
C ARG A 57 8.06 -4.00 -16.13
N TRP A 58 8.49 -2.75 -16.28
CA TRP A 58 8.73 -2.15 -17.59
C TRP A 58 9.65 -3.07 -18.40
N GLU A 59 9.08 -3.70 -19.42
CA GLU A 59 9.85 -4.37 -20.47
C GLU A 59 10.35 -3.25 -21.38
N GLY A 60 11.54 -2.72 -21.09
CA GLY A 60 12.20 -1.78 -21.97
C GLY A 60 12.23 -2.39 -23.37
N LYS A 61 11.49 -1.79 -24.32
CA LYS A 61 11.60 -2.13 -25.74
C LYS A 61 13.07 -1.99 -26.11
N LYS A 62 13.69 -3.11 -26.51
CA LYS A 62 15.01 -3.14 -27.14
C LYS A 62 14.96 -2.43 -28.49
#